data_AF-A0AA36G9M3-F1
#
_entry.id   AF-A0AA36G9M3-F1
#
_cell.length_a   1.000
_cell.length_b   1.000
_cell.length_c   1.000
_cell.angle_alpha   90.00
_cell.angle_beta   90.00
_cell.angle_gamma   90.00
#
_symmetry.space_group_name_H-M   'P 1'
#
loop_
_entity.id
_entity.type
_entity.pdbx_description
1 polymer ?
#
loop_
_entity_poly.entity_id
_entity_poly.type
_entity_poly.pdbx_seq_one_letter_code
_entity_poly.pdbx_strand_id
1 'polypeptide(L)'
;MVDGVDPDVFKMQALIIRERILTGAHQEVHYYLRYRGAVYCDSGLMSRCYDLWLHALNLQQKYLQPLNQQTMQTLLAFQETFTLVIDEHTNVQPVAKELGDQVAIIYEKAVDEIERLVAWGSKPLFEECSGEDHEHNIDEEKENLLFIILQLLFLVHRAALPPTYVTVERDEILAKEREAFVDVERLVNVCREIGLFPLHLACTSNESQERRGFNEFYSMFPQQYVVERLVEAGGRLDEVDGPTRETPLHRLITSDSYPDGHWQIARYLLQQGAPALARNADNKTCLELIQKHMTLLLENYNAGNLITLAGLAANAVRRAEIPYEELVPHELLAMMKLH
;
A
#
# COMPACT_ATOMS: atom_id res chain seq x y z
N MET A 1 -43.40 -17.97 -31.79
CA MET A 1 -42.38 -18.08 -30.74
C MET A 1 -41.56 -16.82 -30.86
N VAL A 2 -41.83 -15.83 -30.01
CA VAL A 2 -41.12 -14.54 -30.04
C VAL A 2 -39.86 -14.73 -29.21
N ASP A 3 -38.70 -14.53 -29.83
CA ASP A 3 -37.40 -14.57 -29.17
C ASP A 3 -37.42 -13.66 -27.93
N GLY A 4 -37.30 -14.27 -26.75
CA GLY A 4 -37.20 -13.55 -25.50
C GLY A 4 -35.86 -12.81 -25.47
N VAL A 5 -35.88 -11.51 -25.75
CA VAL A 5 -34.68 -10.68 -25.68
C VAL A 5 -34.15 -10.69 -24.24
N ASP A 6 -32.88 -11.07 -24.08
CA ASP A 6 -32.20 -11.14 -22.79
C ASP A 6 -32.24 -9.77 -22.07
N PRO A 7 -32.85 -9.69 -20.87
CA PRO A 7 -32.87 -8.46 -20.06
C PRO A 7 -31.50 -7.84 -19.82
N ASP A 8 -30.43 -8.63 -19.85
CA ASP A 8 -29.04 -8.16 -19.73
C ASP A 8 -28.67 -7.19 -20.85
N VAL A 9 -29.09 -7.48 -22.08
CA VAL A 9 -28.80 -6.66 -23.26
C VAL A 9 -29.41 -5.27 -23.10
N PHE A 10 -30.64 -5.17 -22.60
CA PHE A 10 -31.28 -3.88 -22.36
C PHE A 10 -30.55 -3.06 -21.29
N LYS A 11 -30.08 -3.71 -20.22
CA LYS A 11 -29.29 -3.05 -19.17
C LYS A 11 -27.98 -2.51 -19.73
N MET A 12 -27.27 -3.28 -20.55
CA MET A 12 -26.03 -2.84 -21.20
C MET A 12 -26.27 -1.70 -22.19
N GLN A 13 -27.33 -1.75 -23.00
CA GLN A 13 -27.70 -0.65 -23.89
C GLN A 13 -28.04 0.62 -23.11
N ALA A 14 -28.73 0.50 -21.97
CA ALA A 14 -29.02 1.65 -21.11
C ALA A 14 -27.74 2.32 -20.57
N LEU A 15 -26.70 1.55 -20.22
CA LEU A 15 -25.41 2.11 -19.81
C LEU A 15 -24.75 2.89 -20.95
N ILE A 16 -24.71 2.31 -22.16
CA ILE A 16 -24.13 2.97 -23.34
C ILE A 16 -24.87 4.27 -23.66
N ILE A 17 -26.20 4.26 -23.62
CA ILE A 17 -27.02 5.45 -23.86
C ILE A 17 -26.74 6.51 -22.78
N ARG A 18 -26.67 6.11 -21.52
CA ARG A 18 -26.38 7.02 -20.40
C ARG A 18 -25.02 7.69 -20.57
N GLU A 19 -23.97 6.91 -20.86
CA GLU A 19 -22.62 7.44 -21.09
C GLU A 19 -22.59 8.43 -22.27
N ARG A 20 -23.29 8.12 -23.36
CA ARG A 20 -23.36 9.01 -24.54
C ARG A 20 -24.07 10.33 -24.26
N ILE A 21 -25.11 10.33 -23.43
CA ILE A 21 -25.91 11.52 -23.13
C ILE A 21 -25.24 12.37 -22.03
N LEU A 22 -24.86 11.74 -20.92
CA LEU A 22 -24.32 12.45 -19.75
C LEU A 22 -22.82 12.74 -19.85
N THR A 23 -22.12 12.09 -20.78
CA THR A 23 -20.66 12.10 -20.94
C THR A 23 -19.90 11.38 -19.82
N GLY A 24 -18.68 10.96 -20.10
CA GLY A 24 -17.83 10.22 -19.16
C GLY A 24 -17.33 11.02 -17.95
N ALA A 25 -17.66 12.31 -17.83
CA ALA A 25 -17.32 13.10 -16.64
C ALA A 25 -18.41 13.01 -15.55
N HIS A 26 -19.61 12.55 -15.90
CA HIS A 26 -20.77 12.63 -15.00
C HIS A 26 -20.79 11.48 -13.99
N GLN A 27 -20.93 11.81 -12.69
CA GLN A 27 -20.92 10.84 -11.58
C GLN A 27 -21.88 9.64 -11.75
N GLU A 28 -23.09 9.87 -12.27
CA GLU A 28 -24.04 8.77 -12.50
C GLU A 28 -23.53 7.72 -13.50
N VAL A 29 -22.72 8.12 -14.49
CA VAL A 29 -22.13 7.18 -15.44
C VAL A 29 -21.23 6.21 -14.69
N HIS A 30 -20.34 6.73 -13.83
CA HIS A 30 -19.46 5.90 -13.00
C HIS A 30 -20.25 5.01 -12.04
N TYR A 31 -21.23 5.58 -11.34
CA TYR A 31 -22.07 4.85 -10.38
C TYR A 31 -22.76 3.65 -11.03
N TYR A 32 -23.45 3.86 -12.17
CA TYR A 32 -24.21 2.79 -12.80
C TYR A 32 -23.33 1.73 -13.48
N LEU A 33 -22.15 2.10 -13.99
CA LEU A 33 -21.15 1.13 -14.47
C LEU A 33 -20.67 0.25 -13.32
N ARG A 34 -20.29 0.86 -12.19
CA ARG A 34 -19.84 0.12 -11.00
C ARG A 34 -20.91 -0.77 -10.41
N TYR A 35 -22.13 -0.25 -10.27
CA TYR A 35 -23.27 -1.00 -9.77
C TYR A 35 -23.56 -2.23 -10.65
N ARG A 36 -23.57 -2.06 -11.98
CA ARG A 36 -23.78 -3.19 -12.89
C ARG A 36 -22.67 -4.23 -12.76
N GLY A 37 -21.41 -3.79 -12.62
CA GLY A 37 -20.26 -4.66 -12.38
C GLY A 37 -20.40 -5.46 -11.08
N ALA A 38 -20.83 -4.82 -9.98
CA ALA A 38 -21.08 -5.50 -8.71
C ALA A 38 -22.14 -6.62 -8.87
N VAL A 39 -23.23 -6.35 -9.60
CA VAL A 39 -24.24 -7.40 -9.89
C VAL A 39 -23.66 -8.56 -10.70
N TYR A 40 -22.69 -8.32 -11.59
CA TYR A 40 -21.98 -9.41 -12.28
C TYR A 40 -21.06 -10.17 -11.32
N CYS A 41 -20.37 -9.48 -10.42
CA CYS A 41 -19.54 -10.09 -9.37
C CYS A 41 -20.37 -11.05 -8.50
N ASP A 42 -21.50 -10.58 -7.97
CA ASP A 42 -22.42 -11.39 -7.13
C ASP A 42 -22.98 -12.61 -7.88
N SER A 43 -23.04 -12.54 -9.21
CA SER A 43 -23.49 -13.63 -10.08
C SER A 43 -22.36 -14.57 -10.51
N GLY A 44 -21.12 -14.36 -10.04
CA GLY A 44 -19.93 -15.13 -10.42
C GLY A 44 -19.34 -14.79 -11.80
N LEU A 45 -19.83 -13.75 -12.47
CA LEU A 45 -19.36 -13.30 -13.79
C LEU A 45 -18.20 -12.29 -13.66
N MET A 46 -17.09 -12.75 -13.10
CA MET A 46 -15.94 -11.90 -12.72
C MET A 46 -15.32 -11.13 -13.89
N SER A 47 -15.18 -11.76 -15.06
CA SER A 47 -14.63 -11.09 -16.25
C SER A 47 -15.47 -9.89 -16.69
N ARG A 48 -16.80 -10.01 -16.66
CA ARG A 48 -17.71 -8.90 -17.00
C ARG A 48 -17.72 -7.81 -15.94
N CYS A 49 -17.55 -8.17 -14.66
CA CYS A 49 -17.36 -7.21 -13.58
C CYS A 49 -16.08 -6.39 -13.83
N TYR A 50 -14.97 -7.09 -14.08
CA TYR A 50 -13.67 -6.49 -14.38
C TYR A 50 -13.76 -5.51 -15.56
N ASP A 51 -14.34 -5.91 -16.70
CA ASP A 51 -14.47 -5.05 -17.87
C ASP A 51 -15.24 -3.75 -17.58
N LEU A 52 -16.35 -3.84 -16.85
CA LEU A 52 -17.17 -2.68 -16.50
C LEU A 52 -16.48 -1.75 -15.50
N TRP A 53 -15.86 -2.31 -14.47
CA TRP A 53 -15.14 -1.52 -13.48
C TRP A 53 -13.87 -0.90 -14.06
N LEU A 54 -13.18 -1.59 -14.96
CA LEU A 54 -12.01 -1.06 -15.67
C LEU A 54 -12.42 0.08 -16.59
N HIS A 55 -13.55 -0.05 -17.30
CA HIS A 55 -14.10 1.05 -18.08
C HIS A 55 -14.46 2.25 -17.21
N ALA A 56 -15.13 2.02 -16.07
CA ALA A 56 -15.43 3.09 -15.11
C ALA A 56 -14.16 3.78 -14.60
N LEU A 57 -13.13 3.02 -14.22
CA LEU A 57 -11.84 3.55 -13.76
C LEU A 57 -11.16 4.38 -14.84
N ASN A 58 -11.17 3.92 -16.10
CA ASN A 58 -10.60 4.69 -17.21
C ASN A 58 -11.33 6.01 -17.46
N LEU A 59 -12.66 6.05 -17.31
CA LEU A 59 -13.43 7.30 -17.40
C LEU A 59 -13.06 8.23 -16.23
N GLN A 60 -13.02 7.71 -15.01
CA GLN A 60 -12.68 8.45 -13.82
C GLN A 60 -11.29 9.09 -13.94
N GLN A 61 -10.25 8.32 -14.31
CA GLN A 61 -8.89 8.85 -14.46
C GLN A 61 -8.75 9.83 -15.64
N LYS A 62 -9.62 9.72 -16.64
CA LYS A 62 -9.60 10.63 -17.79
C LYS A 62 -10.27 11.97 -17.50
N TYR A 63 -11.39 11.98 -16.79
CA TYR A 63 -12.24 13.16 -16.65
C TYR A 63 -12.24 13.79 -15.27
N LEU A 64 -12.00 13.01 -14.20
CA LEU A 64 -11.97 13.52 -12.83
C LEU A 64 -10.57 13.95 -12.44
N GLN A 65 -10.45 14.77 -11.41
CA GLN A 65 -9.16 15.10 -10.81
C GLN A 65 -8.50 13.89 -10.12
N PRO A 66 -7.19 13.92 -9.85
CA PRO A 66 -6.53 12.89 -9.04
C PRO A 66 -7.10 12.82 -7.63
N LEU A 67 -7.01 11.65 -6.98
CA LEU A 67 -7.56 11.40 -5.64
C LEU A 67 -9.08 11.60 -5.53
N ASN A 68 -9.81 11.70 -6.65
CA ASN A 68 -11.26 11.80 -6.56
C ASN A 68 -11.84 10.58 -5.84
N GLN A 69 -12.75 10.82 -4.90
CA GLN A 69 -13.38 9.78 -4.08
C GLN A 69 -13.96 8.63 -4.91
N GLN A 70 -14.54 8.93 -6.08
CA GLN A 70 -15.10 7.89 -6.96
C GLN A 70 -14.01 6.97 -7.52
N THR A 71 -12.83 7.51 -7.87
CA THR A 71 -11.65 6.74 -8.32
C THR A 71 -11.13 5.87 -7.18
N MET A 72 -10.94 6.47 -6.01
CA MET A 72 -10.46 5.80 -4.79
C MET A 72 -11.35 4.61 -4.42
N GLN A 73 -12.67 4.82 -4.40
CA GLN A 73 -13.61 3.74 -4.13
C GLN A 73 -13.58 2.64 -5.19
N THR A 74 -13.28 2.94 -6.46
CA THR A 74 -13.20 1.92 -7.52
C THR A 74 -11.96 1.06 -7.34
N LEU A 75 -10.82 1.69 -7.03
CA LEU A 75 -9.58 1.00 -6.74
C LEU A 75 -9.70 0.11 -5.49
N LEU A 76 -10.34 0.61 -4.44
CA LEU A 76 -10.62 -0.17 -3.23
C LEU A 76 -11.52 -1.38 -3.55
N ALA A 77 -12.61 -1.18 -4.30
CA ALA A 77 -13.49 -2.29 -4.68
C ALA A 77 -12.76 -3.38 -5.49
N PHE A 78 -11.83 -3.00 -6.39
CA PHE A 78 -10.96 -3.97 -7.04
C PHE A 78 -10.07 -4.72 -6.05
N GLN A 79 -9.41 -4.00 -5.15
CA GLN A 79 -8.51 -4.61 -4.15
C GLN A 79 -9.24 -5.62 -3.27
N GLU A 80 -10.41 -5.27 -2.73
CA GLU A 80 -11.20 -6.16 -1.87
C GLU A 80 -11.68 -7.39 -2.66
N THR A 81 -12.19 -7.17 -3.87
CA THR A 81 -12.68 -8.25 -4.74
C THR A 81 -11.56 -9.22 -5.13
N PHE A 82 -10.38 -8.70 -5.50
CA PHE A 82 -9.24 -9.55 -5.83
C PHE A 82 -8.72 -10.31 -4.62
N THR A 83 -8.72 -9.70 -3.43
CA THR A 83 -8.34 -10.39 -2.19
C THR A 83 -9.24 -11.59 -1.95
N LEU A 84 -10.56 -11.39 -2.00
CA LEU A 84 -11.56 -12.46 -1.87
C LEU A 84 -11.34 -13.59 -2.87
N VAL A 85 -11.25 -13.25 -4.16
CA VAL A 85 -11.12 -14.25 -5.22
C VAL A 85 -9.81 -15.02 -5.08
N ILE A 86 -8.69 -14.34 -4.83
CA ILE A 86 -7.39 -15.00 -4.68
C ILE A 86 -7.39 -15.88 -3.42
N ASP A 87 -7.99 -15.46 -2.31
CA ASP A 87 -8.11 -16.25 -1.09
C ASP A 87 -8.95 -17.52 -1.29
N GLU A 88 -10.08 -17.42 -1.99
CA GLU A 88 -10.90 -18.59 -2.33
C GLU A 88 -10.15 -19.57 -3.25
N HIS A 89 -9.43 -19.05 -4.25
CA HIS A 89 -8.73 -19.89 -5.23
C HIS A 89 -7.47 -20.53 -4.63
N THR A 90 -6.62 -19.78 -3.92
CA THR A 90 -5.35 -20.29 -3.36
C THR A 90 -5.52 -21.50 -2.43
N ASN A 91 -6.71 -21.68 -1.85
CA ASN A 91 -7.05 -22.83 -1.01
C ASN A 91 -7.49 -24.09 -1.80
N VAL A 92 -7.87 -23.97 -3.07
CA VAL A 92 -8.53 -25.04 -3.84
C VAL A 92 -7.90 -25.30 -5.21
N GLN A 93 -7.47 -24.26 -5.94
CA GLN A 93 -6.94 -24.33 -7.31
C GLN A 93 -5.87 -23.27 -7.59
N PRO A 94 -4.95 -23.49 -8.55
CA PRO A 94 -4.04 -22.44 -8.98
C PRO A 94 -4.81 -21.23 -9.50
N VAL A 95 -4.34 -20.02 -9.15
CA VAL A 95 -4.91 -18.77 -9.65
C VAL A 95 -4.77 -18.73 -11.17
N ALA A 96 -5.86 -18.37 -11.86
CA ALA A 96 -5.83 -18.21 -13.31
C ALA A 96 -4.86 -17.09 -13.70
N LYS A 97 -4.00 -17.34 -14.70
CA LYS A 97 -3.06 -16.33 -15.21
C LYS A 97 -3.74 -15.00 -15.55
N GLU A 98 -4.94 -15.08 -16.12
CA GLU A 98 -5.76 -13.90 -16.43
C GLU A 98 -6.03 -13.03 -15.19
N LEU A 99 -6.32 -13.63 -14.04
CA LEU A 99 -6.55 -12.88 -12.80
C LEU A 99 -5.26 -12.16 -12.36
N GLY A 100 -4.11 -12.83 -12.44
CA GLY A 100 -2.81 -12.21 -12.15
C GLY A 100 -2.52 -11.01 -13.06
N ASP A 101 -2.79 -11.14 -14.36
CA ASP A 101 -2.64 -10.05 -15.34
C ASP A 101 -3.61 -8.89 -15.02
N GLN A 102 -4.85 -9.20 -14.62
CA GLN A 102 -5.84 -8.20 -14.19
C GLN A 102 -5.38 -7.43 -12.94
N VAL A 103 -4.86 -8.11 -11.92
CA VAL A 103 -4.34 -7.44 -10.71
C VAL A 103 -3.17 -6.52 -11.06
N ALA A 104 -2.25 -6.97 -11.92
CA ALA A 104 -1.12 -6.15 -12.36
C ALA A 104 -1.56 -4.90 -13.14
N ILE A 105 -2.58 -5.02 -14.01
CA ILE A 105 -3.16 -3.87 -14.72
C ILE A 105 -3.76 -2.85 -13.74
N ILE A 106 -4.50 -3.30 -12.73
CA ILE A 106 -5.10 -2.41 -11.75
C ILE A 106 -4.05 -1.78 -10.83
N TYR A 107 -2.99 -2.52 -10.49
CA TYR A 107 -1.83 -1.96 -9.81
C TYR A 107 -1.23 -0.79 -10.60
N GLU A 108 -0.95 -0.97 -11.89
CA GLU A 108 -0.41 0.09 -12.75
C GLU A 108 -1.36 1.30 -12.83
N LYS A 109 -2.67 1.06 -12.92
CA LYS A 109 -3.67 2.12 -12.87
C LYS A 109 -3.65 2.90 -11.56
N ALA A 110 -3.41 2.24 -10.44
CA ALA A 110 -3.32 2.90 -9.14
C ALA A 110 -2.01 3.70 -9.01
N VAL A 111 -0.89 3.21 -9.54
CA VAL A 111 0.38 3.97 -9.63
C VAL A 111 0.23 5.19 -10.52
N ASP A 112 -0.43 5.05 -11.68
CA ASP A 112 -0.76 6.17 -12.56
C ASP A 112 -1.56 7.26 -11.82
N GLU A 113 -2.41 6.88 -10.85
CA GLU A 113 -3.19 7.85 -10.06
C GLU A 113 -2.29 8.71 -9.17
N ILE A 114 -1.24 8.13 -8.56
CA ILE A 114 -0.26 8.91 -7.80
C ILE A 114 0.56 9.81 -8.74
N GLU A 115 0.94 9.33 -9.91
CA GLU A 115 1.66 10.17 -10.88
C GLU A 115 0.80 11.33 -11.39
N ARG A 116 -0.49 11.08 -11.59
CA ARG A 116 -1.46 12.13 -11.92
C ARG A 116 -1.50 13.18 -10.81
N LEU A 117 -1.41 12.78 -9.54
CA LEU A 117 -1.30 13.71 -8.41
C LEU A 117 -0.01 14.54 -8.47
N VAL A 118 1.14 13.93 -8.76
CA VAL A 118 2.41 14.65 -8.97
C VAL A 118 2.27 15.68 -10.10
N ALA A 119 1.74 15.25 -11.25
CA ALA A 119 1.55 16.11 -12.41
C ALA A 119 0.51 17.23 -12.18
N TRP A 120 -0.42 17.02 -11.24
CA TRP A 120 -1.41 18.02 -10.86
C TRP A 120 -0.82 19.17 -10.05
N GLY A 121 0.23 18.88 -9.27
CA GLY A 121 0.96 19.86 -8.47
C GLY A 121 0.07 20.56 -7.44
N SER A 122 0.23 21.88 -7.29
CA SER A 122 -0.45 22.68 -6.26
C SER A 122 -1.86 23.16 -6.64
N LYS A 123 -2.49 22.59 -7.67
CA LYS A 123 -3.86 22.96 -8.02
C LYS A 123 -4.82 22.50 -6.92
N PRO A 124 -5.86 23.29 -6.58
CA PRO A 124 -6.83 22.86 -5.61
C PRO A 124 -7.51 21.58 -6.10
N LEU A 125 -7.57 20.59 -5.22
CA LEU A 125 -8.42 19.41 -5.40
C LEU A 125 -9.82 19.85 -4.96
N PHE A 126 -10.78 19.86 -5.88
CA PHE A 126 -12.16 20.23 -5.60
C PHE A 126 -12.90 19.06 -4.96
N GLU A 127 -13.41 19.27 -3.75
CA GLU A 127 -14.20 18.27 -3.02
C GLU A 127 -15.65 18.31 -3.52
N GLU A 128 -16.03 17.35 -4.37
CA GLU A 128 -17.46 17.06 -4.62
C GLU A 128 -17.95 16.10 -3.54
N CYS A 129 -18.02 16.56 -2.28
CA CYS A 129 -18.49 15.75 -1.17
C CYS A 129 -19.94 16.10 -0.79
N SER A 130 -20.79 15.07 -0.87
CA SER A 130 -22.24 15.15 -0.69
C SER A 130 -22.71 15.19 0.78
N GLY A 131 -21.85 15.59 1.73
CA GLY A 131 -22.16 15.52 3.17
C GLY A 131 -21.55 16.68 3.96
N GLU A 132 -22.32 17.24 4.89
CA GLU A 132 -21.99 18.48 5.62
C GLU A 132 -20.93 18.32 6.73
N ASP A 133 -20.42 17.10 7.00
CA ASP A 133 -19.61 16.79 8.21
C ASP A 133 -18.27 16.04 7.95
N HIS A 134 -17.73 16.01 6.72
CA HIS A 134 -16.46 15.29 6.45
C HIS A 134 -15.25 16.24 6.37
N GLU A 135 -14.36 16.20 7.35
CA GLU A 135 -13.07 16.91 7.33
C GLU A 135 -12.08 16.07 6.51
N HIS A 136 -11.96 16.36 5.21
CA HIS A 136 -11.06 15.63 4.31
C HIS A 136 -9.60 16.06 4.56
N ASN A 137 -8.81 15.14 5.11
CA ASN A 137 -7.36 15.30 5.14
C ASN A 137 -6.76 14.74 3.85
N ILE A 138 -6.34 15.62 2.94
CA ILE A 138 -5.71 15.25 1.67
C ILE A 138 -4.50 14.33 1.89
N ASP A 139 -3.75 14.53 2.97
CA ASP A 139 -2.60 13.67 3.27
C ASP A 139 -3.03 12.25 3.68
N GLU A 140 -4.17 12.12 4.33
CA GLU A 140 -4.76 10.80 4.61
C GLU A 140 -5.26 10.12 3.33
N GLU A 141 -5.87 10.86 2.40
CA GLU A 141 -6.29 10.29 1.11
C GLU A 141 -5.11 9.81 0.26
N LYS A 142 -4.00 10.55 0.26
CA LYS A 142 -2.73 10.13 -0.35
C LYS A 142 -2.22 8.82 0.25
N GLU A 143 -2.20 8.72 1.57
CA GLU A 143 -1.79 7.51 2.27
C GLU A 143 -2.73 6.34 2.00
N ASN A 144 -4.05 6.59 1.92
CA ASN A 144 -5.04 5.57 1.59
C ASN A 144 -4.85 5.02 0.18
N LEU A 145 -4.56 5.88 -0.82
CA LEU A 145 -4.21 5.44 -2.17
C LEU A 145 -2.95 4.59 -2.17
N LEU A 146 -1.91 5.05 -1.48
CA LEU A 146 -0.66 4.30 -1.37
C LEU A 146 -0.89 2.95 -0.69
N PHE A 147 -1.74 2.89 0.33
CA PHE A 147 -2.08 1.65 0.99
C PHE A 147 -2.79 0.65 0.05
N ILE A 148 -3.76 1.10 -0.75
CA ILE A 148 -4.40 0.28 -1.79
C ILE A 148 -3.35 -0.26 -2.78
N ILE A 149 -2.38 0.57 -3.20
CA ILE A 149 -1.30 0.15 -4.10
C ILE A 149 -0.42 -0.92 -3.48
N LEU A 150 -0.07 -0.78 -2.20
CA LEU A 150 0.73 -1.78 -1.48
C LEU A 150 -0.03 -3.10 -1.32
N GLN A 151 -1.35 -3.05 -1.06
CA GLN A 151 -2.21 -4.23 -1.06
C GLN A 151 -2.25 -4.91 -2.43
N LEU A 152 -2.42 -4.14 -3.51
CA LEU A 152 -2.39 -4.67 -4.87
C LEU A 152 -1.04 -5.29 -5.21
N LEU A 153 0.08 -4.68 -4.80
CA LEU A 153 1.43 -5.25 -4.96
C LEU A 153 1.55 -6.62 -4.29
N PHE A 154 1.01 -6.76 -3.07
CA PHE A 154 0.96 -8.05 -2.39
C PHE A 154 0.10 -9.07 -3.15
N LEU A 155 -1.05 -8.65 -3.70
CA LEU A 155 -1.93 -9.52 -4.48
C LEU A 155 -1.30 -9.97 -5.80
N VAL A 156 -0.51 -9.12 -6.47
CA VAL A 156 0.28 -9.51 -7.66
C VAL A 156 1.20 -10.67 -7.32
N HIS A 157 1.95 -10.56 -6.21
CA HIS A 157 2.79 -11.65 -5.74
C HIS A 157 1.99 -12.91 -5.40
N ARG A 158 0.90 -12.74 -4.65
CA ARG A 158 0.08 -13.86 -4.22
C ARG A 158 -0.56 -14.60 -5.40
N ALA A 159 -0.97 -13.89 -6.44
CA ALA A 159 -1.51 -14.48 -7.67
C ALA A 159 -0.46 -15.28 -8.45
N ALA A 160 0.83 -14.96 -8.28
CA ALA A 160 1.92 -15.69 -8.92
C ALA A 160 2.34 -16.97 -8.16
N LEU A 161 1.93 -17.10 -6.88
CA LEU A 161 2.29 -18.26 -6.07
C LEU A 161 1.53 -19.52 -6.49
N PRO A 162 2.18 -20.70 -6.45
CA PRO A 162 1.49 -21.97 -6.61
C PRO A 162 0.53 -22.20 -5.43
N PRO A 163 -0.54 -23.00 -5.61
CA PRO A 163 -1.48 -23.28 -4.53
C PRO A 163 -0.78 -24.03 -3.39
N THR A 164 -1.23 -23.79 -2.15
CA THR A 164 -0.57 -24.17 -0.89
C THR A 164 -0.20 -25.66 -0.77
N TYR A 165 -0.87 -26.54 -1.52
CA TYR A 165 -0.62 -27.98 -1.53
C TYR A 165 0.47 -28.44 -2.52
N VAL A 166 1.01 -27.54 -3.35
CA VAL A 166 2.07 -27.87 -4.33
C VAL A 166 3.41 -27.36 -3.80
N THR A 167 4.29 -28.29 -3.42
CA THR A 167 5.68 -27.98 -3.08
C THR A 167 6.48 -27.71 -4.35
N VAL A 168 6.53 -26.46 -4.79
CA VAL A 168 7.48 -26.02 -5.81
C VAL A 168 8.77 -25.58 -5.11
N GLU A 169 9.92 -25.87 -5.70
CA GLU A 169 11.20 -25.34 -5.20
C GLU A 169 11.17 -23.81 -5.23
N ARG A 170 11.58 -23.19 -4.12
CA ARG A 170 11.53 -21.73 -3.92
C ARG A 170 12.22 -20.97 -5.08
N ASP A 171 13.28 -21.56 -5.65
CA ASP A 171 14.06 -20.96 -6.72
C ASP A 171 13.33 -20.87 -8.07
N GLU A 172 12.39 -21.77 -8.37
CA GLU A 172 11.55 -21.68 -9.58
C GLU A 172 10.46 -20.61 -9.45
N ILE A 173 9.96 -20.39 -8.23
CA ILE A 173 9.03 -19.29 -7.91
C ILE A 173 9.77 -17.96 -8.07
N LEU A 174 10.96 -17.82 -7.47
CA LEU A 174 11.81 -16.63 -7.60
C LEU A 174 12.25 -16.36 -9.06
N ALA A 175 12.39 -17.40 -9.89
CA ALA A 175 12.69 -17.25 -11.32
C ALA A 175 11.49 -16.70 -12.10
N LYS A 176 10.26 -17.15 -11.79
CA LYS A 176 9.02 -16.57 -12.33
C LYS A 176 8.75 -15.14 -11.83
N GLU A 177 9.10 -14.84 -10.58
CA GLU A 177 8.99 -13.49 -10.00
C GLU A 177 9.83 -12.45 -10.76
N ARG A 178 10.96 -12.86 -11.35
CA ARG A 178 11.84 -11.97 -12.12
C ARG A 178 11.35 -11.67 -13.53
N GLU A 179 10.36 -12.40 -14.04
CA GLU A 179 9.95 -12.29 -15.45
C GLU A 179 8.75 -11.37 -15.72
N ALA A 180 7.97 -10.90 -14.73
CA ALA A 180 6.78 -10.08 -15.01
C ALA A 180 6.23 -9.29 -13.82
N PHE A 181 6.30 -7.95 -13.87
CA PHE A 181 5.22 -7.07 -14.39
C PHE A 181 5.05 -5.73 -13.65
N VAL A 182 5.77 -5.47 -12.56
CA VAL A 182 5.53 -4.30 -11.70
C VAL A 182 6.80 -3.51 -11.39
N ASP A 183 6.81 -2.23 -11.77
CA ASP A 183 7.91 -1.31 -11.51
C ASP A 183 7.77 -0.63 -10.12
N VAL A 184 8.31 -1.28 -9.09
CA VAL A 184 8.30 -0.77 -7.72
C VAL A 184 9.25 0.44 -7.55
N GLU A 185 10.30 0.53 -8.37
CA GLU A 185 11.24 1.66 -8.33
C GLU A 185 10.54 2.96 -8.77
N ARG A 186 9.74 2.88 -9.82
CA ARG A 186 8.82 3.95 -10.25
C ARG A 186 7.94 4.41 -9.09
N LEU A 187 7.25 3.49 -8.40
CA LEU A 187 6.41 3.83 -7.25
C LEU A 187 7.18 4.57 -6.16
N VAL A 188 8.34 4.04 -5.73
CA VAL A 188 9.15 4.64 -4.66
C VAL A 188 9.62 6.05 -5.04
N ASN A 189 9.99 6.26 -6.30
CA ASN A 189 10.41 7.57 -6.79
C ASN A 189 9.25 8.58 -6.78
N VAL A 190 8.07 8.18 -7.25
CA VAL A 190 6.87 9.03 -7.26
C VAL A 190 6.44 9.36 -5.83
N CYS A 191 6.42 8.39 -4.91
CA CYS A 191 6.11 8.64 -3.49
C CYS A 191 7.05 9.67 -2.85
N ARG A 192 8.33 9.66 -3.21
CA ARG A 192 9.32 10.61 -2.70
C ARG A 192 9.02 12.05 -3.11
N GLU A 193 8.49 12.27 -4.32
CA GLU A 193 8.16 13.61 -4.82
C GLU A 193 6.97 14.23 -4.09
N ILE A 194 6.00 13.42 -3.68
CA ILE A 194 4.82 13.87 -2.92
C ILE A 194 5.01 13.83 -1.40
N GLY A 195 6.15 13.34 -0.91
CA GLY A 195 6.44 13.24 0.51
C GLY A 195 5.70 12.10 1.23
N LEU A 196 5.37 11.02 0.51
CA LEU A 196 4.83 9.79 1.11
C LEU A 196 5.94 8.78 1.41
N PHE A 197 5.77 8.06 2.50
CA PHE A 197 6.74 7.07 2.97
C PHE A 197 6.16 5.65 2.88
N PRO A 198 6.38 4.92 1.77
CA PRO A 198 5.75 3.61 1.54
C PRO A 198 6.18 2.55 2.55
N LEU A 199 7.43 2.62 3.05
CA LEU A 199 7.91 1.70 4.07
C LEU A 199 7.22 1.91 5.43
N HIS A 200 6.93 3.16 5.81
CA HIS A 200 6.16 3.43 7.03
C HIS A 200 4.77 2.81 6.94
N LEU A 201 4.08 3.01 5.81
CA LEU A 201 2.73 2.47 5.61
C LEU A 201 2.73 0.94 5.54
N ALA A 202 3.73 0.33 4.90
CA ALA A 202 3.88 -1.12 4.85
C ALA A 202 4.12 -1.74 6.24
N CYS A 203 4.64 -0.96 7.19
CA CYS A 203 4.87 -1.36 8.58
C CYS A 203 3.73 -0.99 9.54
N THR A 204 2.64 -0.38 9.06
CA THR A 204 1.49 0.04 9.88
C THR A 204 0.61 -1.13 10.31
N SER A 205 0.02 -1.04 11.51
CA SER A 205 -0.88 -2.05 12.10
C SER A 205 -2.28 -2.08 11.47
N ASN A 206 -2.96 -3.23 11.57
CA ASN A 206 -4.36 -3.40 11.14
C ASN A 206 -5.34 -2.46 11.87
N GLU A 207 -5.14 -2.20 13.17
CA GLU A 207 -6.00 -1.29 13.94
C GLU A 207 -6.01 0.15 13.39
N SER A 208 -4.88 0.58 12.82
CA SER A 208 -4.79 1.90 12.17
C SER A 208 -5.52 1.92 10.83
N GLN A 209 -5.76 0.76 10.22
CA GLN A 209 -6.42 0.59 8.93
C GLN A 209 -7.94 0.57 9.08
N GLU A 210 -8.46 -0.09 10.13
CA GLU A 210 -9.90 -0.06 10.46
C GLU A 210 -10.40 1.38 10.66
N ARG A 211 -9.59 2.21 11.34
CA ARG A 211 -9.91 3.63 11.56
C ARG A 211 -10.01 4.44 10.27
N ARG A 212 -9.32 4.00 9.21
CA ARG A 212 -9.34 4.61 7.87
C ARG A 212 -10.46 4.04 6.98
N GLY A 213 -11.35 3.21 7.54
CA GLY A 213 -12.48 2.62 6.81
C GLY A 213 -12.12 1.43 5.94
N PHE A 214 -10.90 0.87 6.08
CA PHE A 214 -10.54 -0.39 5.44
C PHE A 214 -11.10 -1.56 6.22
N ASN A 215 -11.49 -2.60 5.50
CA ASN A 215 -11.97 -3.83 6.12
C ASN A 215 -10.78 -4.68 6.60
N GLU A 216 -10.78 -5.04 7.89
CA GLU A 216 -9.74 -5.88 8.53
C GLU A 216 -9.56 -7.22 7.79
N PHE A 217 -10.65 -7.80 7.28
CA PHE A 217 -10.60 -9.08 6.55
C PHE A 217 -9.81 -9.01 5.24
N TYR A 218 -9.69 -7.82 4.63
CA TYR A 218 -9.00 -7.62 3.34
C TYR A 218 -7.64 -6.91 3.49
N SER A 219 -7.30 -6.50 4.71
CA SER A 219 -6.13 -5.67 5.00
C SER A 219 -5.21 -6.43 5.97
N MET A 220 -4.28 -7.18 5.39
CA MET A 220 -3.31 -7.97 6.15
C MET A 220 -1.94 -7.31 6.00
N PHE A 221 -1.59 -6.34 6.85
CA PHE A 221 -0.24 -5.77 6.92
C PHE A 221 0.31 -5.87 8.33
N PRO A 222 1.62 -6.02 8.52
CA PRO A 222 2.71 -5.92 7.52
C PRO A 222 2.98 -7.20 6.72
N GLN A 223 3.35 -7.06 5.44
CA GLN A 223 3.72 -8.18 4.56
C GLN A 223 5.22 -8.18 4.25
N GLN A 224 5.91 -9.30 4.53
CA GLN A 224 7.36 -9.42 4.32
C GLN A 224 7.75 -9.14 2.86
N TYR A 225 7.03 -9.72 1.90
CA TYR A 225 7.30 -9.52 0.47
C TYR A 225 7.27 -8.05 0.06
N VAL A 226 6.25 -7.30 0.51
CA VAL A 226 6.10 -5.88 0.17
C VAL A 226 7.25 -5.07 0.75
N VAL A 227 7.63 -5.34 2.00
CA VAL A 227 8.75 -4.66 2.65
C VAL A 227 10.07 -4.96 1.92
N GLU A 228 10.35 -6.23 1.59
CA GLU A 228 11.55 -6.63 0.85
C GLU A 228 11.64 -5.91 -0.50
N ARG A 229 10.54 -5.91 -1.27
CA ARG A 229 10.48 -5.25 -2.58
C ARG A 229 10.67 -3.74 -2.51
N LEU A 230 10.10 -3.09 -1.50
CA LEU A 230 10.27 -1.65 -1.29
C LEU A 230 11.71 -1.29 -0.90
N VAL A 231 12.37 -2.11 -0.06
CA VAL A 231 13.77 -1.89 0.31
C VAL A 231 14.70 -2.12 -0.88
N GLU A 232 14.48 -3.19 -1.64
CA GLU A 232 15.24 -3.47 -2.88
C GLU A 232 15.05 -2.37 -3.94
N ALA A 233 13.89 -1.72 -3.98
CA ALA A 233 13.59 -0.58 -4.85
C ALA A 233 14.18 0.76 -4.35
N GLY A 234 14.98 0.75 -3.27
CA GLY A 234 15.62 1.95 -2.73
C GLY A 234 14.75 2.76 -1.76
N GLY A 235 13.78 2.13 -1.11
CA GLY A 235 13.05 2.72 0.01
C GLY A 235 14.00 3.04 1.17
N ARG A 236 13.84 4.23 1.78
CA ARG A 236 14.72 4.68 2.87
C ARG A 236 14.29 4.11 4.23
N LEU A 237 15.27 3.61 4.98
CA LEU A 237 15.06 3.00 6.29
C LEU A 237 15.16 4.01 7.45
N ASP A 238 15.71 5.20 7.18
CA ASP A 238 16.03 6.26 8.13
C ASP A 238 15.04 7.42 8.10
N GLU A 239 14.04 7.37 7.22
CA GLU A 239 12.98 8.37 7.17
C GLU A 239 12.14 8.34 8.45
N VAL A 240 11.77 9.52 8.93
CA VAL A 240 10.98 9.69 10.16
C VAL A 240 9.65 10.32 9.81
N ASP A 241 8.58 9.78 10.38
CA ASP A 241 7.26 10.38 10.25
C ASP A 241 7.21 11.74 10.97
N GLY A 242 6.51 12.71 10.40
CA GLY A 242 6.46 14.10 10.87
C GLY A 242 6.00 14.23 12.34
N PRO A 243 4.80 13.76 12.71
CA PRO A 243 4.25 13.95 14.06
C PRO A 243 4.88 13.04 15.12
N THR A 244 5.17 11.77 14.81
CA THR A 244 5.64 10.79 15.81
C THR A 244 7.16 10.58 15.81
N ARG A 245 7.86 11.09 14.79
CA ARG A 245 9.30 10.88 14.55
C ARG A 245 9.69 9.40 14.53
N GLU A 246 8.77 8.55 14.10
CA GLU A 246 8.98 7.10 14.00
C GLU A 246 9.65 6.75 12.69
N THR A 247 10.67 5.88 12.76
CA THR A 247 11.18 5.18 11.57
C THR A 247 10.27 4.00 11.20
N PRO A 248 10.37 3.40 10.00
CA PRO A 248 9.59 2.22 9.65
C PRO A 248 9.74 1.10 10.69
N LEU A 249 10.95 0.93 11.24
CA LEU A 249 11.23 -0.03 12.29
C LEU A 249 10.48 0.30 13.60
N HIS A 250 10.42 1.58 14.02
CA HIS A 250 9.62 1.96 15.19
C HIS A 250 8.16 1.60 15.00
N ARG A 251 7.58 1.95 13.84
CA ARG A 251 6.17 1.68 13.53
C ARG A 251 5.85 0.18 13.56
N LEU A 252 6.76 -0.64 13.03
CA LEU A 252 6.64 -2.10 13.05
C LEU A 252 6.62 -2.66 14.49
N ILE A 253 7.44 -2.10 15.39
CA ILE A 253 7.57 -2.61 16.78
C ILE A 253 6.45 -2.11 17.69
N THR A 254 6.03 -0.85 17.53
CA THR A 254 5.00 -0.20 18.37
C THR A 254 3.58 -0.70 18.05
N SER A 255 3.39 -1.39 16.94
CA SER A 255 2.11 -2.02 16.59
C SER A 255 1.69 -3.05 17.66
N ASP A 256 0.74 -2.67 18.51
CA ASP A 256 0.28 -3.45 19.67
C ASP A 256 -0.35 -4.82 19.33
N SER A 257 -0.67 -5.06 18.04
CA SER A 257 -1.45 -6.23 17.62
C SER A 257 -0.63 -7.52 17.38
N TYR A 258 0.71 -7.57 17.54
CA TYR A 258 1.49 -8.74 17.06
C TYR A 258 2.67 -9.19 17.95
N PRO A 259 2.54 -10.32 18.67
CA PRO A 259 3.63 -10.82 19.53
C PRO A 259 4.77 -11.58 18.82
N ASP A 260 4.54 -12.38 17.77
CA ASP A 260 5.55 -13.39 17.37
C ASP A 260 5.81 -13.56 15.86
N GLY A 261 5.02 -12.95 14.97
CA GLY A 261 5.04 -13.27 13.53
C GLY A 261 5.90 -12.38 12.63
N HIS A 262 6.37 -11.23 13.12
CA HIS A 262 7.01 -10.21 12.27
C HIS A 262 8.45 -9.88 12.66
N TRP A 263 9.04 -10.67 13.57
CA TRP A 263 10.47 -10.56 13.86
C TRP A 263 11.32 -10.84 12.60
N GLN A 264 10.83 -11.62 11.63
CA GLN A 264 11.52 -11.80 10.35
C GLN A 264 11.63 -10.47 9.57
N ILE A 265 10.55 -9.68 9.54
CA ILE A 265 10.53 -8.36 8.89
C ILE A 265 11.48 -7.41 9.63
N ALA A 266 11.39 -7.36 10.96
CA ALA A 266 12.31 -6.55 11.77
C ALA A 266 13.77 -6.97 11.57
N ARG A 267 14.05 -8.28 11.53
CA ARG A 267 15.37 -8.82 11.24
C ARG A 267 15.87 -8.41 9.87
N TYR A 268 15.02 -8.49 8.85
CA TYR A 268 15.36 -8.09 7.50
C TYR A 268 15.71 -6.60 7.44
N LEU A 269 14.88 -5.72 8.00
CA LEU A 269 15.15 -4.27 8.05
C LEU A 269 16.49 -3.98 8.74
N LEU A 270 16.78 -4.65 9.85
CA LEU A 270 18.06 -4.53 10.56
C LEU A 270 19.25 -5.03 9.74
N GLN A 271 19.10 -6.13 8.99
CA GLN A 271 20.12 -6.63 8.07
C GLN A 271 20.41 -5.65 6.93
N GLN A 272 19.39 -4.92 6.47
CA GLN A 272 19.52 -3.89 5.44
C GLN A 272 20.04 -2.54 5.99
N GLY A 273 20.34 -2.47 7.29
CA GLY A 273 20.97 -1.30 7.91
C GLY A 273 19.99 -0.29 8.51
N ALA A 274 18.77 -0.70 8.85
CA ALA A 274 17.83 0.16 9.56
C ALA A 274 18.43 0.70 10.88
N PRO A 275 18.24 2.00 11.20
CA PRO A 275 18.89 2.63 12.33
C PRO A 275 18.29 2.17 13.66
N ALA A 276 18.87 1.13 14.25
CA ALA A 276 18.40 0.53 15.50
C ALA A 276 18.46 1.48 16.71
N LEU A 277 19.34 2.48 16.65
CA LEU A 277 19.56 3.48 17.70
C LEU A 277 18.83 4.81 17.46
N ALA A 278 18.03 4.91 16.39
CA ALA A 278 17.19 6.09 16.15
C ALA A 278 16.19 6.28 17.30
N ARG A 279 15.83 7.54 17.60
CA ARG A 279 14.90 7.90 18.68
C ARG A 279 13.60 8.49 18.14
N ASN A 280 12.46 7.97 18.63
CA ASN A 280 11.14 8.55 18.38
C ASN A 280 10.86 9.80 19.24
N ALA A 281 9.66 10.38 19.11
CA ALA A 281 9.22 11.53 19.91
C ALA A 281 9.20 11.26 21.43
N ASP A 282 8.92 10.02 21.84
CA ASP A 282 8.98 9.56 23.23
C ASP A 282 10.41 9.40 23.77
N ASN A 283 11.42 9.70 22.96
CA ASN A 283 12.83 9.55 23.33
C ASN A 283 13.23 8.08 23.59
N LYS A 284 12.51 7.12 23.00
CA LYS A 284 12.79 5.68 23.03
C LYS A 284 13.51 5.27 21.77
N THR A 285 14.48 4.36 21.88
CA THR A 285 15.19 3.79 20.73
C THR A 285 14.50 2.54 20.19
N CYS A 286 14.72 2.19 18.91
CA CYS A 286 14.23 0.91 18.40
C CYS A 286 14.75 -0.27 19.21
N LEU A 287 16.02 -0.26 19.65
CA LEU A 287 16.58 -1.33 20.50
C LEU A 287 15.85 -1.45 21.85
N GLU A 288 15.52 -0.33 22.51
CA GLU A 288 14.75 -0.34 23.76
C GLU A 288 13.34 -0.90 23.53
N LEU A 289 12.71 -0.57 22.39
CA LEU A 289 11.40 -1.12 22.03
C LEU A 289 11.46 -2.62 21.69
N ILE A 290 12.48 -3.06 20.95
CA ILE A 290 12.72 -4.48 20.63
C ILE A 290 12.90 -5.30 21.91
N GLN A 291 13.68 -4.80 22.87
CA GLN A 291 13.88 -5.48 24.15
C GLN A 291 12.58 -5.67 24.93
N LYS A 292 11.64 -4.73 24.80
CA LYS A 292 10.37 -4.75 25.51
C LYS A 292 9.30 -5.58 24.79
N HIS A 293 9.24 -5.52 23.47
CA HIS A 293 8.13 -6.04 22.67
C HIS A 293 8.49 -7.22 21.75
N MET A 294 9.77 -7.45 21.44
CA MET A 294 10.23 -8.48 20.47
C MET A 294 11.45 -9.27 20.97
N THR A 295 11.28 -10.03 22.06
CA THR A 295 12.36 -10.82 22.67
C THR A 295 12.93 -11.90 21.74
N LEU A 296 12.09 -12.53 20.91
CA LEU A 296 12.48 -13.55 19.93
C LEU A 296 13.49 -13.05 18.88
N LEU A 297 13.47 -11.75 18.57
CA LEU A 297 14.43 -11.15 17.64
C LEU A 297 15.84 -11.16 18.25
N LEU A 298 15.96 -10.85 19.54
CA LEU A 298 17.25 -10.78 20.24
C LEU A 298 17.86 -12.15 20.48
N GLU A 299 17.03 -13.19 20.62
CA GLU A 299 17.49 -14.57 20.69
C GLU A 299 18.11 -15.05 19.38
N ASN A 300 17.59 -14.57 18.25
CA ASN A 300 17.96 -15.03 16.91
C ASN A 300 18.87 -14.07 16.13
N TYR A 301 19.20 -12.91 16.70
CA TYR A 301 19.99 -11.88 16.03
C TYR A 301 21.06 -11.30 16.95
N ASN A 302 22.30 -11.27 16.48
CA ASN A 302 23.41 -10.73 17.25
C ASN A 302 23.35 -9.19 17.29
N ALA A 303 22.80 -8.65 18.38
CA ALA A 303 22.62 -7.22 18.60
C ALA A 303 23.94 -6.41 18.56
N GLY A 304 25.11 -7.06 18.70
CA GLY A 304 26.41 -6.39 18.65
C GLY A 304 26.68 -5.66 17.33
N ASN A 305 26.11 -6.11 16.21
CA ASN A 305 26.29 -5.47 14.91
C ASN A 305 25.40 -4.22 14.72
N LEU A 306 24.39 -4.03 15.57
CA LEU A 306 23.43 -2.93 15.47
C LEU A 306 23.90 -1.66 16.17
N ILE A 307 24.91 -1.79 17.03
CA ILE A 307 25.39 -0.73 17.89
C ILE A 307 26.58 -0.07 17.22
N THR A 308 26.35 1.09 16.61
CA THR A 308 27.43 1.91 16.04
C THR A 308 27.95 2.91 17.07
N LEU A 309 29.26 3.14 17.11
CA LEU A 309 29.86 4.15 17.98
C LEU A 309 29.30 5.55 17.68
N ALA A 310 29.06 5.85 16.40
CA ALA A 310 28.47 7.10 15.97
C ALA A 310 27.04 7.28 16.50
N GLY A 311 26.19 6.23 16.41
CA GLY A 311 24.85 6.25 16.97
C GLY A 311 24.84 6.38 18.49
N LEU A 312 25.77 5.72 19.19
CA LEU A 312 25.94 5.87 20.64
C LEU A 312 26.36 7.29 21.04
N ALA A 313 27.32 7.87 20.31
CA ALA A 313 27.79 9.23 20.56
C ALA A 313 26.67 10.26 20.31
N ALA A 314 25.92 10.12 19.22
CA ALA A 314 24.78 10.99 18.91
C ALA A 314 23.70 10.90 19.99
N ASN A 315 23.35 9.69 20.43
CA ASN A 315 22.43 9.45 21.55
C ASN A 315 22.94 10.09 22.86
N ALA A 316 24.23 9.99 23.15
CA ALA A 316 24.83 10.58 24.35
C ALA A 316 24.75 12.12 24.33
N VAL A 317 25.04 12.73 23.18
CA VAL A 317 24.93 14.19 22.99
C VAL A 317 23.48 14.65 23.16
N ARG A 318 22.52 13.93 22.57
CA ARG A 318 21.10 14.25 22.68
C ARG A 318 20.57 14.09 24.10
N ARG A 319 20.94 13.02 24.80
CA ARG A 319 20.58 12.80 26.22
C ARG A 319 21.16 13.85 27.16
N ALA A 320 22.31 14.41 26.81
CA ALA A 320 22.96 15.47 27.58
C ALA A 320 22.44 16.89 27.22
N GLU A 321 21.48 17.00 26.29
CA GLU A 321 20.88 18.26 25.83
C GLU A 321 21.92 19.30 25.37
N ILE A 322 23.05 18.84 24.83
CA ILE A 322 24.14 19.72 24.40
C ILE A 322 23.75 20.35 23.06
N PRO A 323 23.82 21.68 22.89
CA PRO A 323 23.58 22.32 21.60
C PRO A 323 24.72 21.94 20.63
N TYR A 324 24.38 21.31 19.51
CA TYR A 324 25.36 20.77 18.56
C TYR A 324 25.23 21.34 17.13
N GLU A 325 24.19 22.11 16.84
CA GLU A 325 23.85 22.54 15.46
C GLU A 325 24.92 23.41 14.78
N GLU A 326 25.63 24.24 15.55
CA GLU A 326 26.71 25.10 15.04
C GLU A 326 28.11 24.48 15.18
N LEU A 327 28.24 23.39 15.94
CA LEU A 327 29.53 22.79 16.29
C LEU A 327 29.88 21.58 15.41
N VAL A 328 28.88 20.98 14.78
CA VAL A 328 29.01 19.70 14.09
C VAL A 328 28.92 19.92 12.56
N PRO A 329 29.75 19.23 11.77
CA PRO A 329 29.66 19.25 10.30
C PRO A 329 28.25 18.93 9.81
N HIS A 330 27.83 19.59 8.73
CA HIS A 330 26.48 19.50 8.20
C HIS A 330 26.06 18.06 7.80
N GLU A 331 27.02 17.21 7.44
CA GLU A 331 26.80 15.79 7.11
C GLU A 331 26.38 14.95 8.32
N LEU A 332 26.86 15.29 9.52
CA LEU A 332 26.54 14.56 10.74
C LEU A 332 25.24 15.05 11.40
N LEU A 333 24.73 16.23 11.00
CA LEU A 333 23.48 16.78 11.53
C LEU A 333 22.29 15.86 11.26
N ALA A 334 22.21 15.22 10.10
CA ALA A 334 21.12 14.29 9.78
C ALA A 334 21.11 13.09 10.74
N MET A 335 22.28 12.50 10.98
CA MET A 335 22.46 11.40 11.92
C MET A 335 22.16 11.82 13.37
N MET A 336 22.61 13.01 13.78
CA MET A 336 22.36 13.53 15.13
C MET A 336 20.91 13.92 15.37
N LYS A 337 20.20 14.37 14.32
CA LYS A 337 18.76 14.60 14.41
C LYS A 337 18.03 13.26 14.57
N LEU A 338 18.42 12.22 13.84
CA LEU A 338 17.78 10.90 13.85
C LEU A 338 17.92 10.17 15.20
N HIS A 339 19.12 10.22 15.79
CA HIS A 339 19.45 9.61 17.08
C HIS A 339 19.16 10.57 18.24
#